data_AF-A0A661L8A3-F1
#
_entry.id   AF-A0A661L8A3-F1
#
_cell.length_a   1.000
_cell.length_b   1.000
_cell.length_c   1.000
_cell.angle_alpha   90.00
_cell.angle_beta   90.00
_cell.angle_gamma   90.00
#
_symmetry.space_group_name_H-M   'P 1'
#
loop_
_entity.id
_entity.type
_entity.pdbx_description
1 polymer ?
#
loop_
_entity_poly.entity_id
_entity_poly.type
_entity_poly.pdbx_seq_one_letter_code
_entity_poly.pdbx_strand_id
1 'polypeptide(L)' 'MDLSRKLAIGIVMIIPAFVTGGLLWSLIPSWIAVAIWQIIMVFIYAGIVKGKLSFSRKRA' A
#
# COMPACT_ATOMS: atom_id res chain seq x y z
N MET A 1 -15.67 7.59 3.53
CA MET A 1 -15.64 6.30 2.79
C MET A 1 -16.29 5.24 3.65
N ASP A 2 -17.19 4.47 3.05
CA ASP A 2 -17.88 3.37 3.72
C ASP A 2 -16.92 2.24 4.11
N LEU A 3 -17.29 1.47 5.13
CA LEU A 3 -16.46 0.38 5.66
C LEU A 3 -16.14 -0.66 4.59
N SER A 4 -17.13 -1.02 3.76
CA SER A 4 -16.98 -1.95 2.64
C SER A 4 -15.91 -1.50 1.65
N ARG A 5 -15.89 -0.21 1.30
CA ARG A 5 -14.89 0.37 0.39
C ARG A 5 -13.49 0.38 1.01
N LYS A 6 -13.36 0.66 2.31
CA LYS A 6 -12.06 0.59 3.01
C LYS A 6 -11.51 -0.83 3.01
N LEU A 7 -12.34 -1.82 3.33
CA LEU A 7 -11.97 -3.24 3.31
C LEU A 7 -11.54 -3.70 1.92
N ALA A 8 -12.32 -3.35 0.88
CA ALA A 8 -11.98 -3.69 -0.49
C ALA A 8 -10.60 -3.14 -0.90
N ILE A 9 -10.31 -1.88 -0.56
CA ILE A 9 -8.99 -1.27 -0.80
C ILE A 9 -7.91 -1.98 -0.01
N GLY A 10 -8.16 -2.31 1.26
CA GLY A 10 -7.21 -3.04 2.10
C GLY A 10 -6.84 -4.39 1.49
N ILE A 11 -7.82 -5.17 1.04
CA ILE A 11 -7.61 -6.47 0.39
C ILE A 11 -6.78 -6.31 -0.89
N VAL A 12 -7.12 -5.33 -1.75
CA VAL A 12 -6.35 -5.08 -2.97
C VAL A 12 -4.93 -4.63 -2.68
N MET A 13 -4.70 -3.86 -1.61
CA MET A 13 -3.38 -3.38 -1.19
C MET A 13 -2.45 -4.48 -0.66
N ILE A 14 -2.98 -5.67 -0.33
CA ILE A 14 -2.16 -6.85 0.00
C ILE A 14 -1.29 -7.23 -1.21
N ILE A 15 -1.84 -7.19 -2.43
CA ILE A 15 -1.13 -7.60 -3.65
C ILE A 15 0.15 -6.78 -3.86
N PRO A 16 0.13 -5.43 -3.98
CA PRO A 16 1.35 -4.68 -4.14
C PRO A 16 2.26 -4.85 -2.92
N ALA A 17 1.74 -4.89 -1.68
CA ALA A 17 2.56 -5.04 -0.49
C ALA A 17 3.42 -6.32 -0.49
N PHE A 18 2.86 -7.46 -0.91
CA PHE A 18 3.59 -8.73 -1.00
C PHE A 18 4.44 -8.85 -2.27
N VAL A 19 3.91 -8.48 -3.45
CA VAL A 19 4.66 -8.59 -4.72
C VAL A 19 5.90 -7.71 -4.71
N THR A 20 5.75 -6.45 -4.31
CA THR A 20 6.89 -5.53 -4.22
C THR A 20 7.78 -5.81 -3.01
N GLY A 21 7.25 -6.44 -1.95
CA GLY A 21 8.06 -6.97 -0.85
C GLY A 21 8.96 -8.12 -1.29
N GLY A 22 8.45 -9.04 -2.11
CA GLY A 22 9.25 -10.11 -2.72
C GLY A 22 10.29 -9.57 -3.71
N LEU A 23 9.94 -8.54 -4.47
CA LEU A 23 10.89 -7.81 -5.30
C LEU A 23 11.97 -7.12 -4.45
N LEU A 24 11.60 -6.51 -3.33
CA LEU A 24 12.57 -5.87 -2.45
C LEU A 24 13.56 -6.90 -1.87
N TRP A 25 13.07 -8.09 -1.51
CA TRP A 25 13.91 -9.20 -1.06
C TRP A 25 14.88 -9.67 -2.14
N SER A 26 14.44 -9.75 -3.41
CA SER A 26 15.33 -10.18 -4.50
C SER A 26 16.43 -9.15 -4.80
N LEU A 27 16.20 -7.87 -4.50
CA LEU A 27 17.18 -6.80 -4.64
C LEU A 27 18.10 -6.68 -3.41
N ILE A 28 17.51 -6.73 -2.22
CA ILE A 28 18.18 -6.58 -0.93
C ILE A 28 17.65 -7.69 -0.03
N PRO A 29 18.38 -8.83 0.12
CA PRO A 29 17.95 -9.99 0.91
C PRO A 29 17.98 -9.73 2.43
N SER A 30 17.25 -8.72 2.89
CA SER A 30 17.19 -8.26 4.26
C SER A 30 15.75 -8.20 4.74
N TRP A 31 15.48 -8.92 5.82
CA TRP A 31 14.16 -8.92 6.45
C TRP A 31 13.80 -7.56 7.03
N ILE A 32 14.79 -6.76 7.45
CA ILE A 32 14.58 -5.39 7.91
C ILE A 32 14.05 -4.52 6.76
N ALA A 33 14.62 -4.66 5.55
CA ALA A 33 14.15 -3.92 4.38
C ALA A 33 12.69 -4.28 4.05
N VAL A 34 12.35 -5.56 4.06
CA VAL A 34 10.96 -6.03 3.86
C VAL A 34 10.02 -5.50 4.95
N ALA A 35 10.44 -5.50 6.22
CA ALA A 35 9.63 -4.98 7.32
C ALA A 35 9.35 -3.47 7.18
N ILE A 36 10.38 -2.67 6.85
CA ILE A 36 10.23 -1.24 6.58
C ILE A 36 9.26 -1.02 5.42
N TRP A 37 9.35 -1.85 4.37
CA TRP A 37 8.44 -1.78 3.24
C TRP A 37 6.98 -2.04 3.60
N GLN A 38 6.70 -3.04 4.45
CA GLN A 38 5.34 -3.29 4.93
C GLN A 38 4.81 -2.10 5.74
N ILE A 39 5.65 -1.46 6.55
CA ILE A 39 5.28 -0.24 7.28
C ILE A 39 4.91 0.88 6.31
N ILE A 40 5.69 1.10 5.25
CA ILE A 40 5.39 2.09 4.20
C ILE A 40 4.02 1.79 3.55
N MET A 41 3.73 0.54 3.22
CA MET A 41 2.45 0.12 2.63
C MET A 41 1.26 0.39 3.55
N VAL A 42 1.40 0.18 4.86
CA VAL A 42 0.37 0.53 5.85
C VAL A 42 0.11 2.04 5.87
N PHE A 43 1.17 2.87 5.82
CA PHE A 43 1.01 4.33 5.75
C PHE A 43 0.33 4.78 4.46
N ILE A 44 0.64 4.16 3.31
CA ILE A 44 -0.02 4.44 2.04
C ILE A 44 -1.51 4.09 2.14
N TYR A 45 -1.85 2.90 2.62
CA TYR A 45 -3.25 2.50 2.84
C TYR A 45 -3.97 3.49 3.77
N ALA A 46 -3.35 3.88 4.88
CA ALA A 46 -3.91 4.86 5.80
C ALA A 46 -4.11 6.23 5.12
N GLY A 47 -3.19 6.66 4.26
CA GLY A 47 -3.29 7.89 3.48
C GLY A 47 -4.42 7.86 2.45
N ILE A 48 -4.64 6.72 1.79
CA ILE A 48 -5.76 6.50 0.85
C ILE A 48 -7.09 6.56 1.61
N VAL A 49 -7.21 5.83 2.73
CA VAL A 49 -8.43 5.78 3.54
C VAL A 49 -8.77 7.13 4.15
N LYS A 50 -7.75 7.94 4.50
CA LYS A 50 -7.91 9.33 4.96
C LYS A 50 -8.21 10.32 3.82
N GLY A 51 -8.21 9.88 2.55
CA GLY A 51 -8.46 10.72 1.38
C GLY A 51 -7.31 11.66 1.01
N LYS A 52 -6.15 11.54 1.67
CA LYS A 52 -4.96 12.38 1.41
C LYS A 52 -4.19 11.95 0.17
N LEU A 53 -4.29 10.66 -0.19
CA LEU A 53 -3.73 10.08 -1.41
C LEU A 53 -4.83 9.82 -2.44
N SER A 54 -5.63 10.85 -2.73
CA SER A 54 -6.66 10.78 -3.76
C SER A 54 -6.04 11.14 -5.11
N PHE A 55 -5.98 10.17 -6.03
CA PHE A 55 -5.71 10.43 -7.44
C PHE A 55 -6.94 11.10 -8.09
N SER A 56 -7.30 12.29 -7.64
CA SER A 56 -8.30 13.10 -8.32
C SER A 56 -7.67 13.61 -9.63
N ARG A 57 -7.90 12.87 -10.72
CA ARG A 57 -7.66 13.37 -12.08
C ARG A 57 -8.49 14.64 -12.20
N LYS A 58 -7.84 15.82 -12.24
CA LYS A 58 -8.48 17.01 -12.81
C LYS A 58 -8.91 16.61 -14.22
N ARG A 59 -10.20 16.40 -14.42
CA ARG A 59 -10.76 16.36 -15.78
C ARG A 59 -10.58 17.78 -16.31
N ALA A 60 -9.65 17.93 -17.24
CA ALA A 60 -9.56 19.09 -18.12
C ALA A 60 -10.73 19.06 -19.10
#